data_AF-A0A8T2ZM88-F1
#
_entry.id   AF-A0A8T2ZM88-F1
#
_cell.length_a   1.000
_cell.length_b   1.000
_cell.length_c   1.000
_cell.angle_alpha   90.00
_cell.angle_beta   90.00
_cell.angle_gamma   90.00
#
_symmetry.space_group_name_H-M   'P 1'
#
loop_
_entity.id
_entity.type
_entity.pdbx_description
1 polymer ?
#
loop_
_entity_poly.entity_id
_entity_poly.type
_entity_poly.pdbx_seq_one_letter_code
_entity_poly.pdbx_strand_id
1 'polypeptide(L)'
;MNAPEWGRALIGCLAAIGAVAIQPINAYCVGSLVSKYFCSDKSAVKNKSNISALISVVIGALNFITSLLQHYNFAVMGERLTKRVRKKLQAKLMTYEMGWFDDDENTSAASCARLATEASIVRSLVGDRMSLLEQTFFGSVFAYALGLVLTWRITLVVID
;
A
#
# COMPACT_ATOMS: atom_id res chain seq x y z
N MET A 1 23.00 6.56 4.25
CA MET A 1 22.03 7.66 4.47
C MET A 1 20.55 7.24 4.31
N ASN A 2 20.20 5.96 4.06
CA ASN A 2 18.81 5.44 4.04
C ASN A 2 18.63 4.09 4.81
N ALA A 3 19.57 3.73 5.68
CA ALA A 3 19.64 2.40 6.28
C ALA A 3 18.50 1.95 7.23
N PRO A 4 17.76 2.82 7.96
CA PRO A 4 16.86 2.33 9.01
C PRO A 4 15.42 2.03 8.56
N GLU A 5 15.05 2.29 7.29
CA GLU A 5 13.67 2.11 6.80
C GLU A 5 13.49 0.84 5.95
N TRP A 6 14.59 0.20 5.54
CA TRP A 6 14.58 -1.00 4.71
C TRP A 6 13.90 -2.19 5.39
N GLY A 7 14.02 -2.31 6.72
CA GLY A 7 13.33 -3.35 7.49
C GLY A 7 11.80 -3.18 7.47
N ARG A 8 11.30 -1.93 7.45
CA ARG A 8 9.87 -1.65 7.32
C ARG A 8 9.37 -1.84 5.90
N ALA A 9 10.20 -1.54 4.91
CA ALA A 9 9.91 -1.86 3.51
C ALA A 9 9.80 -3.37 3.27
N LEU A 10 10.68 -4.18 3.88
CA LEU A 10 10.61 -5.65 3.82
C LEU A 10 9.34 -6.22 4.46
N ILE A 11 8.94 -5.68 5.61
CA ILE A 11 7.67 -6.04 6.26
C ILE A 11 6.47 -5.60 5.40
N GLY A 12 6.56 -4.44 4.75
CA GLY A 12 5.57 -3.96 3.77
C GLY A 12 5.44 -4.87 2.56
N CYS A 13 6.56 -5.35 2.00
CA CYS A 13 6.57 -6.31 0.89
C CYS A 13 5.94 -7.65 1.28
N LEU A 14 6.24 -8.17 2.47
CA LEU A 14 5.63 -9.41 2.98
C LEU A 14 4.12 -9.25 3.22
N ALA A 15 3.70 -8.10 3.76
CA ALA A 15 2.30 -7.76 3.94
C ALA A 15 1.56 -7.59 2.59
N ALA A 16 2.20 -6.97 1.61
CA ALA A 16 1.65 -6.75 0.27
C ALA A 16 1.43 -8.09 -0.46
N ILE A 17 2.40 -9.02 -0.40
CA ILE A 17 2.23 -10.37 -0.97
C ILE A 17 1.04 -11.08 -0.32
N GLY A 18 0.90 -10.97 1.01
CA GLY A 18 -0.25 -11.51 1.73
C GLY A 18 -1.58 -10.88 1.27
N ALA A 19 -1.62 -9.55 1.12
CA ALA A 19 -2.80 -8.82 0.68
C ALA A 19 -3.26 -9.21 -0.73
N VAL A 20 -2.32 -9.35 -1.67
CA VAL A 20 -2.68 -9.69 -3.05
C VAL A 20 -3.02 -11.19 -3.19
N ALA A 21 -2.37 -12.07 -2.43
CA ALA A 21 -2.68 -13.50 -2.42
C ALA A 21 -4.09 -13.83 -1.90
N ILE A 22 -4.74 -12.90 -1.20
CA ILE A 22 -6.10 -13.10 -0.68
C ILE A 22 -7.15 -12.97 -1.77
N GLN A 23 -6.94 -12.12 -2.76
CA GLN A 23 -7.88 -11.93 -3.85
C GLN A 23 -8.18 -13.23 -4.64
N PRO A 24 -7.19 -14.05 -5.04
CA PRO A 24 -7.43 -15.35 -5.65
C PRO A 24 -7.94 -16.40 -4.65
N ILE A 25 -7.58 -16.32 -3.36
CA ILE A 25 -8.13 -17.23 -2.33
C ILE A 25 -9.62 -16.97 -2.15
N ASN A 26 -10.04 -15.70 -2.12
CA ASN A 26 -11.44 -15.32 -2.07
C ASN A 26 -12.17 -15.73 -3.35
N ALA A 27 -11.57 -15.48 -4.52
CA ALA A 27 -12.11 -15.95 -5.81
C ALA A 27 -12.25 -17.48 -5.86
N TYR A 28 -11.28 -18.22 -5.33
CA TYR A 28 -11.33 -19.68 -5.20
C TYR A 28 -12.40 -20.13 -4.21
N CYS A 29 -12.55 -19.43 -3.07
CA CYS A 29 -13.60 -19.74 -2.10
C CYS A 29 -14.98 -19.56 -2.73
N VAL A 30 -15.25 -18.42 -3.36
CA VAL A 30 -16.50 -18.15 -4.08
C VAL A 30 -16.71 -19.14 -5.22
N GLY A 31 -15.70 -19.42 -6.04
CA GLY A 31 -15.77 -20.39 -7.12
C GLY A 31 -16.06 -21.81 -6.62
N SER A 32 -15.46 -22.22 -5.51
CA SER A 32 -15.70 -23.52 -4.87
C SER A 32 -17.08 -23.63 -4.23
N LEU A 33 -17.64 -22.52 -3.71
CA LEU A 33 -19.01 -22.46 -3.21
C LEU A 33 -19.98 -22.63 -4.39
N VAL A 34 -19.81 -21.86 -5.47
CA VAL A 34 -20.66 -21.91 -6.66
C VAL A 34 -20.63 -23.30 -7.30
N SER A 35 -19.45 -23.86 -7.56
CA SER A 35 -19.31 -25.20 -8.15
C SER A 35 -19.96 -26.31 -7.30
N LYS A 36 -19.90 -26.20 -5.97
CA LYS A 36 -20.53 -27.16 -5.05
C LYS A 36 -22.04 -26.96 -4.91
N TYR A 37 -22.57 -25.76 -5.13
CA TYR A 37 -24.02 -25.56 -5.26
C TYR A 37 -24.58 -26.31 -6.47
N PHE A 38 -23.79 -26.49 -7.53
CA PHE A 38 -24.17 -27.27 -8.71
C PHE A 38 -23.97 -28.79 -8.56
N CYS A 39 -23.15 -29.26 -7.59
CA CYS A 39 -22.91 -30.68 -7.32
C CYS A 39 -23.62 -31.12 -6.02
N SER A 40 -24.80 -31.71 -6.18
CA SER A 40 -25.72 -32.09 -5.10
C SER A 40 -25.25 -33.32 -4.29
N ASP A 41 -24.61 -33.09 -3.14
CA ASP A 41 -24.56 -34.07 -2.03
C ASP A 41 -24.64 -33.35 -0.65
N LYS A 42 -25.74 -33.52 0.08
CA LYS A 42 -26.20 -32.60 1.14
C LYS A 42 -25.44 -32.69 2.47
N SER A 43 -24.82 -33.82 2.80
CA SER A 43 -24.24 -34.08 4.13
C SER A 43 -22.74 -33.81 4.20
N ALA A 44 -21.97 -34.16 3.17
CA ALA A 44 -20.52 -33.93 3.09
C ALA A 44 -20.15 -32.47 2.75
N VAL A 45 -21.04 -31.74 2.05
CA VAL A 45 -20.82 -30.34 1.65
C VAL A 45 -20.86 -29.39 2.86
N LYS A 46 -21.72 -29.64 3.85
CA LYS A 46 -21.90 -28.73 4.99
C LYS A 46 -20.64 -28.63 5.86
N ASN A 47 -19.96 -29.75 6.12
CA ASN A 47 -18.77 -29.77 6.96
C ASN A 47 -17.53 -29.16 6.25
N LYS A 48 -17.33 -29.50 4.96
CA LYS A 48 -16.22 -28.95 4.16
C LYS A 48 -16.40 -27.46 3.81
N SER A 49 -17.64 -27.00 3.66
CA SER A 49 -17.96 -25.58 3.46
C SER A 49 -17.63 -24.75 4.71
N ASN A 50 -17.99 -25.25 5.89
CA ASN A 50 -17.68 -24.56 7.15
C ASN A 50 -16.17 -24.42 7.37
N ILE A 51 -15.37 -25.45 7.05
CA ILE A 51 -13.90 -25.38 7.15
C ILE A 51 -13.34 -24.33 6.18
N SER A 52 -13.80 -24.30 4.93
CA SER A 52 -13.33 -23.33 3.92
C SER A 52 -13.69 -21.89 4.29
N ALA A 53 -14.90 -21.68 4.84
CA ALA A 53 -15.34 -20.40 5.36
C ALA A 53 -14.50 -19.95 6.56
N LEU A 54 -14.21 -20.86 7.50
CA LEU A 54 -13.41 -20.56 8.69
C LEU A 54 -11.97 -20.20 8.34
N ILE A 55 -11.35 -20.89 7.38
CA ILE A 55 -10.02 -20.54 6.85
C ILE A 55 -10.03 -19.14 6.23
N SER A 56 -11.06 -18.80 5.45
CA SER A 56 -11.17 -17.48 4.81
C SER A 56 -11.31 -16.34 5.83
N VAL A 57 -12.05 -16.57 6.92
CA VAL A 57 -12.18 -15.61 8.03
C VAL A 57 -10.85 -15.37 8.74
N VAL A 58 -10.09 -16.43 9.04
CA VAL A 58 -8.77 -16.31 9.70
C VAL A 58 -7.79 -15.53 8.82
N ILE A 59 -7.77 -15.83 7.52
CA ILE A 59 -6.92 -15.12 6.56
C ILE A 59 -7.32 -13.64 6.45
N GLY A 60 -8.63 -13.34 6.40
CA GLY A 60 -9.13 -11.97 6.37
C GLY A 60 -8.74 -11.17 7.62
N ALA A 61 -8.78 -11.78 8.81
CA ALA A 61 -8.35 -11.14 10.05
C ALA A 61 -6.84 -10.82 10.05
N LEU A 62 -6.01 -11.76 9.59
CA LEU A 62 -4.56 -11.54 9.45
C LEU A 62 -4.25 -10.42 8.44
N ASN A 63 -5.05 -10.32 7.38
CA ASN A 63 -4.90 -9.26 6.39
C ASN A 63 -5.22 -7.87 6.92
N PHE A 64 -6.29 -7.77 7.72
CA PHE A 64 -6.67 -6.52 8.34
C PHE A 64 -5.52 -6.00 9.23
N ILE A 65 -4.93 -6.88 10.03
CA ILE A 65 -3.81 -6.53 10.92
C ILE A 65 -2.57 -6.09 10.11
N THR A 66 -2.20 -6.86 9.08
CA THR A 66 -1.02 -6.56 8.26
C THR A 66 -1.18 -5.29 7.45
N SER A 67 -2.34 -5.05 6.86
CA SER A 67 -2.65 -3.82 6.13
C SER A 67 -2.63 -2.61 7.06
N LEU A 68 -3.20 -2.72 8.26
CA LEU A 68 -3.17 -1.67 9.27
C LEU A 68 -1.73 -1.32 9.66
N LEU A 69 -0.89 -2.32 9.90
CA LEU A 69 0.53 -2.14 10.22
C LEU A 69 1.31 -1.52 9.05
N GLN A 70 1.02 -1.91 7.81
CA GLN A 70 1.65 -1.35 6.62
C GLN A 70 1.31 0.15 6.50
N HIS A 71 0.03 0.50 6.47
CA HIS A 71 -0.41 1.90 6.38
C HIS A 71 0.10 2.75 7.54
N TYR A 72 0.11 2.20 8.76
CA TYR A 72 0.67 2.89 9.93
C TYR A 72 2.17 3.15 9.79
N ASN A 73 2.95 2.16 9.35
CA ASN A 73 4.39 2.32 9.17
C ASN A 73 4.72 3.36 8.09
N PHE A 74 3.99 3.37 6.97
CA PHE A 74 4.15 4.37 5.91
C PHE A 74 3.73 5.76 6.38
N ALA A 75 2.64 5.89 7.14
CA ALA A 75 2.21 7.16 7.72
C ALA A 75 3.29 7.74 8.66
N VAL A 76 3.87 6.92 9.53
CA VAL A 76 4.96 7.34 10.44
C VAL A 76 6.22 7.70 9.67
N MET A 77 6.56 6.96 8.62
CA MET A 77 7.70 7.25 7.75
C MET A 77 7.52 8.60 7.03
N GLY A 78 6.35 8.82 6.43
CA GLY A 78 5.99 10.08 5.77
C GLY A 78 6.05 11.27 6.73
N GLU A 79 5.60 11.10 7.96
CA GLU A 79 5.70 12.13 9.01
C GLU A 79 7.14 12.47 9.37
N ARG A 80 8.00 11.46 9.55
CA ARG A 80 9.42 11.66 9.85
C ARG A 80 10.15 12.36 8.70
N LEU A 81 9.86 11.99 7.47
CA LEU A 81 10.44 12.63 6.29
C LEU A 81 9.99 14.09 6.19
N THR A 82 8.70 14.36 6.37
CA THR A 82 8.13 15.71 6.40
C THR A 82 8.81 16.58 7.46
N LYS A 83 9.03 16.03 8.66
CA LYS A 83 9.73 16.73 9.75
C LYS A 83 11.18 17.08 9.39
N ARG A 84 11.90 16.19 8.70
CA ARG A 84 13.26 16.47 8.22
C ARG A 84 13.29 17.55 7.14
N VAL A 85 12.37 17.48 6.18
CA VAL A 85 12.25 18.49 5.11
C VAL A 85 11.94 19.86 5.71
N ARG A 86 11.00 19.94 6.65
CA ARG A 86 10.67 21.18 7.38
C ARG A 86 11.88 21.76 8.11
N LYS A 87 12.66 20.93 8.83
CA LYS A 87 13.88 21.39 9.51
C LYS A 87 14.93 21.94 8.54
N LYS A 88 15.15 21.27 7.40
CA LYS A 88 16.13 21.72 6.40
C LYS A 88 15.70 23.03 5.71
N LEU A 89 14.41 23.14 5.35
CA LEU A 89 13.86 24.35 4.77
C LEU A 89 13.95 25.53 5.73
N GLN A 90 13.59 25.35 7.01
CA GLN A 90 13.71 26.40 8.01
C GLN A 90 15.16 26.84 8.24
N ALA A 91 16.11 25.89 8.29
CA ALA A 91 17.52 26.22 8.41
C ALA A 91 18.04 27.01 7.20
N LYS A 92 17.59 26.66 5.98
CA LYS A 92 17.93 27.40 4.76
C LYS A 92 17.30 28.79 4.72
N LEU A 93 16.05 28.93 5.18
CA LEU A 93 15.37 30.22 5.23
C LEU A 93 16.13 31.23 6.11
N MET A 94 16.67 30.78 7.24
CA MET A 94 17.50 31.61 8.14
C MET A 94 18.85 32.02 7.55
N THR A 95 19.26 31.46 6.39
CA THR A 95 20.51 31.82 5.71
C THR A 95 20.32 32.89 4.63
N TYR A 96 19.08 33.29 4.32
CA TYR A 96 18.80 34.34 3.34
C TYR A 96 19.10 35.73 3.90
N GLU A 97 19.52 36.65 3.02
CA GLU A 97 19.79 38.05 3.35
C GLU A 97 18.50 38.80 3.70
N MET A 98 18.59 39.83 4.56
CA MET A 98 17.41 40.60 4.98
C MET A 98 16.65 41.25 3.81
N GLY A 99 17.35 41.71 2.77
CA GLY A 99 16.73 42.29 1.58
C GLY A 99 15.87 41.32 0.76
N TRP A 100 16.02 40.01 0.96
CA TRP A 100 15.14 39.02 0.34
C TRP A 100 13.73 39.00 0.95
N PHE A 101 13.61 39.39 2.23
CA PHE A 101 12.34 39.43 2.96
C PHE A 101 11.58 40.76 2.80
N ASP A 102 12.21 41.79 2.23
CA ASP A 102 11.60 43.09 1.95
C ASP A 102 10.68 43.05 0.71
N ASP A 103 10.74 41.98 -0.09
CA ASP A 103 9.86 41.78 -1.23
C ASP A 103 8.45 41.34 -0.74
N ASP A 104 7.39 41.97 -1.26
CA ASP A 104 6.00 41.70 -0.84
C ASP A 104 5.58 40.23 -1.08
N GLU A 105 6.24 39.53 -2.01
CA GLU A 105 6.02 38.09 -2.27
C GLU A 105 6.76 37.15 -1.29
N ASN A 106 7.85 37.62 -0.66
CA ASN A 106 8.77 36.80 0.15
C ASN A 106 8.75 37.15 1.64
N THR A 107 7.73 37.88 2.10
CA THR A 107 7.55 38.19 3.51
C THR A 107 7.66 36.93 4.37
N SER A 108 8.16 37.09 5.60
CA SER A 108 8.35 35.98 6.55
C SER A 108 7.10 35.11 6.74
N ALA A 109 5.91 35.72 6.70
CA ALA A 109 4.62 35.04 6.75
C ALA A 109 4.32 34.22 5.48
N ALA A 110 4.53 34.78 4.28
CA ALA A 110 4.33 34.11 3.00
C ALA A 110 5.28 32.93 2.82
N SER A 111 6.56 33.11 3.20
CA SER A 111 7.57 32.04 3.20
C SER A 111 7.22 30.90 4.16
N CYS A 112 6.73 31.22 5.37
CA CYS A 112 6.29 30.22 6.34
C CYS A 112 5.04 29.46 5.86
N ALA A 113 4.08 30.17 5.25
CA ALA A 113 2.88 29.57 4.66
C ALA A 113 3.24 28.62 3.51
N ARG A 114 4.11 29.04 2.57
CA ARG A 114 4.62 28.18 1.48
C ARG A 114 5.33 26.96 2.03
N LEU A 115 6.21 27.10 3.03
CA LEU A 115 6.86 25.96 3.69
C LEU A 115 5.85 24.96 4.27
N ALA A 116 4.79 25.46 4.92
CA ALA A 116 3.76 24.61 5.53
C ALA A 116 2.97 23.85 4.46
N THR A 117 2.63 24.51 3.36
CA THR A 117 1.93 23.91 2.21
C THR A 117 2.81 22.90 1.48
N GLU A 118 4.06 23.22 1.16
CA GLU A 118 4.99 22.28 0.53
C GLU A 118 5.25 21.05 1.42
N ALA A 119 5.35 21.24 2.74
CA ALA A 119 5.50 20.14 3.68
C ALA A 119 4.26 19.24 3.76
N SER A 120 3.04 19.81 3.71
CA SER A 120 1.81 19.02 3.70
C SER A 120 1.64 18.25 2.39
N ILE A 121 2.00 18.86 1.26
CA ILE A 121 2.03 18.22 -0.06
C ILE A 121 3.01 17.04 -0.05
N VAL A 122 4.24 17.23 0.42
CA VAL A 122 5.23 16.15 0.53
C VAL A 122 4.74 15.03 1.45
N ARG A 123 4.06 15.37 2.56
CA ARG A 123 3.48 14.36 3.45
C ARG A 123 2.43 13.51 2.74
N SER A 124 1.49 14.13 2.02
CA SER A 124 0.44 13.40 1.30
C SER A 124 1.02 12.60 0.12
N LEU A 125 1.97 13.17 -0.63
CA LEU A 125 2.69 12.43 -1.68
C LEU A 125 3.40 11.20 -1.13
N VAL A 126 4.14 11.33 -0.05
CA VAL A 126 4.93 10.21 0.49
C VAL A 126 4.05 9.22 1.25
N GLY A 127 3.06 9.68 2.01
CA GLY A 127 2.16 8.81 2.76
C GLY A 127 1.21 8.03 1.86
N ASP A 128 0.49 8.72 0.97
CA ASP A 128 -0.57 8.11 0.17
C ASP A 128 -0.03 7.47 -1.10
N ARG A 129 0.84 8.17 -1.85
CA ARG A 129 1.30 7.68 -3.16
C ARG A 129 2.30 6.53 -3.04
N MET A 130 3.16 6.50 -2.03
CA MET A 130 4.07 5.35 -1.84
C MET A 130 3.29 4.07 -1.56
N SER A 131 2.25 4.14 -0.72
CA SER A 131 1.43 2.94 -0.43
C SER A 131 0.68 2.45 -1.68
N LEU A 132 0.17 3.39 -2.48
CA LEU A 132 -0.54 3.07 -3.72
C LEU A 132 0.40 2.48 -4.77
N LEU A 133 1.60 3.04 -4.93
CA LEU A 133 2.63 2.55 -5.85
C LEU A 133 3.09 1.15 -5.45
N GLU A 134 3.30 0.91 -4.15
CA GLU A 134 3.67 -0.42 -3.65
C GLU A 134 2.56 -1.43 -3.95
N GLN A 135 1.31 -1.10 -3.61
CA GLN A 135 0.18 -2.01 -3.82
C GLN A 135 -0.07 -2.31 -5.31
N THR A 136 0.01 -1.29 -6.17
CA THR A 136 -0.17 -1.47 -7.63
C THR A 136 0.97 -2.27 -8.27
N PHE A 137 2.21 -2.07 -7.82
CA PHE A 137 3.35 -2.83 -8.31
C PHE A 137 3.25 -4.32 -7.94
N PHE A 138 3.03 -4.63 -6.66
CA PHE A 138 2.87 -6.03 -6.22
C PHE A 138 1.61 -6.67 -6.81
N GLY A 139 0.50 -5.92 -6.89
CA GLY A 139 -0.73 -6.34 -7.54
C GLY A 139 -0.52 -6.73 -9.00
N SER A 140 0.21 -5.89 -9.75
CA SER A 140 0.52 -6.14 -11.16
C SER A 140 1.40 -7.37 -11.34
N VAL A 141 2.51 -7.48 -10.59
CA VAL A 141 3.43 -8.63 -10.66
C VAL A 141 2.69 -9.94 -10.34
N PHE A 142 1.86 -9.94 -9.30
CA PHE A 142 1.11 -11.12 -8.91
C PHE A 142 0.01 -11.49 -9.92
N ALA A 143 -0.67 -10.51 -10.49
CA ALA A 143 -1.67 -10.74 -11.55
C ALA A 143 -1.03 -11.37 -12.79
N TYR A 144 0.13 -10.87 -13.22
CA TYR A 144 0.90 -11.47 -14.31
C TYR A 144 1.35 -12.89 -13.98
N ALA A 145 1.91 -13.11 -12.78
CA ALA A 145 2.36 -14.43 -12.35
C ALA A 145 1.20 -15.45 -12.31
N LEU A 146 0.06 -15.09 -11.71
CA LEU A 146 -1.11 -15.96 -11.69
C LEU A 146 -1.69 -16.22 -13.08
N GLY A 147 -1.75 -15.20 -13.95
CA GLY A 147 -2.20 -15.36 -15.32
C GLY A 147 -1.38 -16.41 -16.07
N LEU A 148 -0.06 -16.31 -15.99
CA LEU A 148 0.87 -17.26 -16.59
C LEU A 148 0.70 -18.69 -16.03
N VAL A 149 0.48 -18.83 -14.72
CA VAL A 149 0.36 -20.15 -14.05
C VAL A 149 -0.98 -20.83 -14.34
N LEU A 150 -2.09 -20.12 -14.25
CA LEU A 150 -3.43 -20.70 -14.41
C LEU A 150 -3.75 -20.96 -15.88
N THR A 151 -3.32 -20.07 -16.78
CA THR A 151 -3.77 -20.12 -18.16
C THR A 151 -2.71 -19.67 -19.15
N TRP A 152 -1.57 -20.36 -19.17
CA TRP A 152 -0.45 -20.05 -20.07
C TRP A 152 -0.88 -19.91 -21.55
N ARG A 153 -1.92 -20.63 -21.99
CA ARG A 153 -2.43 -20.55 -23.38
C ARG A 153 -3.36 -19.36 -23.65
N ILE A 154 -4.15 -18.89 -22.67
CA ILE A 154 -5.06 -17.74 -22.87
C ILE A 154 -4.30 -16.43 -22.63
N THR A 155 -3.35 -16.41 -21.68
CA THR A 155 -2.54 -15.22 -21.39
C THR A 155 -1.58 -14.86 -22.53
N LEU A 156 -1.01 -15.84 -23.23
CA LEU A 156 -0.20 -15.61 -24.44
C LEU A 156 -0.99 -14.95 -25.57
N VAL A 157 -2.29 -15.24 -25.67
CA VAL A 157 -3.18 -14.68 -26.73
C VAL A 157 -3.68 -13.27 -26.40
N VAL A 158 -3.74 -12.88 -25.12
CA VAL A 158 -4.21 -11.55 -24.69
C VAL A 158 -3.08 -10.51 -24.73
N ILE A 159 -1.82 -10.95 -24.68
CA ILE A 159 -0.64 -10.09 -24.72
C ILE A 159 -0.18 -9.77 -26.16
N ASP A 160 -0.60 -10.57 -27.14
CA ASP A 160 -0.50 -10.29 -28.59
C ASP A 160 -1.62 -9.32 -29.02
#